data_AF-A0AAU9W1Z8-F1
#
_entry.id   AF-A0AAU9W1Z8-F1
#
_cell.length_a   1.000
_cell.length_b   1.000
_cell.length_c   1.000
_cell.angle_alpha   90.00
_cell.angle_beta   90.00
_cell.angle_gamma   90.00
#
_symmetry.space_group_name_H-M   'P 1'
#
loop_
_entity.id
_entity.type
_entity.pdbx_description
1 polymer ?
#
loop_
_entity_poly.entity_id
_entity_poly.type
_entity_poly.pdbx_seq_one_letter_code
_entity_poly.pdbx_strand_id
1 'polypeptide(L)'
;KKLQGKYDIFDSANKPFSVYCDLQSERGFVWALIQSLSFANKATYKDKGFGTDFPVNDNNNEPDWNSYRLSLSDIQSLSNHSTHLRVTCKLPADSLQYTDYARAVLAGHDIFGDWGGDCKLFEYINIRGINCSDCTAYTRMALNSAWFVNSFKSKENECDFNGSLEAVDNENNFGRYHSGAINTNHRCSSSDPSTTNYWFGHVVERLTVPNAIQCHLKCKDDCRCISMNYFPLSKENNCELNDANKDMEPAAMKWRQGGNYYDLVRSYTKIKHPRSCKDVAKNGASTSGKYDISNSDNERFSVYCDLQSEPGFAWTLIQSFSFSKRNTFSYAGFGKNLEIDIEEGEVNWNEFRLSLSQMQSLANHSTHLRATCNFSTDGLQYTDYARAKLAGHDIFGIWNTCQMYEYVNIRGIYCFNCTALTKQEENVSWHIRSYNSIEEECEFDGKLGAVFREKNFGKFDKSFVNRDHYCSFSLASTTQHWFGAKCDD
;
A
#
# COMPACT_ATOMS: atom_id res chain seq x y z
N LYS A 1 -6.43 6.56 -2.25
CA LYS A 1 -5.41 6.62 -3.35
C LYS A 1 -5.46 5.29 -4.08
N LYS A 2 -5.41 5.26 -5.42
CA LYS A 2 -5.22 4.02 -6.17
C LYS A 2 -3.89 3.40 -5.71
N LEU A 3 -3.93 2.38 -4.85
CA LEU A 3 -2.76 1.63 -4.36
C LEU A 3 -2.13 0.75 -5.46
N GLN A 4 -2.72 0.76 -6.65
CA GLN A 4 -2.23 0.11 -7.86
C GLN A 4 -2.32 1.12 -9.01
N GLY A 5 -1.30 1.21 -9.86
CA GLY A 5 -1.25 2.22 -10.92
C GLY A 5 0.11 2.33 -11.57
N LYS A 6 0.25 3.20 -12.56
CA LYS A 6 1.54 3.49 -13.19
C LYS A 6 2.34 4.46 -12.31
N TYR A 7 3.60 4.16 -12.06
CA TYR A 7 4.55 4.97 -11.32
C TYR A 7 5.80 5.18 -12.16
N ASP A 8 6.35 6.39 -12.13
CA ASP A 8 7.65 6.68 -12.71
C ASP A 8 8.73 6.22 -11.73
N ILE A 9 9.62 5.36 -12.22
CA ILE A 9 10.78 4.86 -11.48
C ILE A 9 12.05 5.13 -12.28
N PHE A 10 13.20 5.05 -11.62
CA PHE A 10 14.49 5.32 -12.24
C PHE A 10 15.25 4.01 -12.47
N ASP A 11 15.84 3.88 -13.65
CA ASP A 11 16.76 2.79 -13.92
C ASP A 11 18.13 3.00 -13.24
N SER A 12 19.02 2.02 -13.35
CA SER A 12 20.38 2.11 -12.81
C SER A 12 21.24 3.26 -13.39
N ALA A 13 20.85 3.83 -14.53
CA ALA A 13 21.47 5.00 -15.16
C ALA A 13 20.75 6.31 -14.78
N ASN A 14 19.81 6.26 -13.83
CA ASN A 14 18.99 7.37 -13.37
C ASN A 14 18.10 7.97 -14.48
N LYS A 15 17.72 7.16 -15.47
CA LYS A 15 16.74 7.52 -16.50
C LYS A 15 15.35 7.07 -16.03
N PRO A 16 14.33 7.95 -16.11
CA PRO A 16 12.99 7.59 -15.71
C PRO A 16 12.31 6.68 -16.75
N PHE A 17 11.54 5.70 -16.26
CA PHE A 17 10.58 4.92 -17.04
C PHE A 17 9.35 4.60 -16.18
N SER A 18 8.20 4.43 -16.82
CA SER A 18 6.94 4.21 -16.11
C SER A 18 6.58 2.73 -16.03
N VAL A 19 6.24 2.23 -14.85
CA VAL A 19 5.82 0.83 -14.63
C VAL A 19 4.51 0.76 -13.87
N TYR A 20 3.66 -0.22 -14.18
CA TYR A 20 2.48 -0.50 -13.37
C TYR A 20 2.87 -1.27 -12.10
N CYS A 21 2.60 -0.69 -10.93
CA CYS A 21 2.83 -1.32 -9.64
C CYS A 21 1.52 -1.75 -8.99
N ASP A 22 1.55 -2.91 -8.34
CA ASP A 22 0.54 -3.42 -7.43
C ASP A 22 1.12 -3.51 -6.03
N LEU A 23 0.68 -2.61 -5.15
CA LEU A 23 1.27 -2.42 -3.83
C LEU A 23 0.45 -3.06 -2.68
N GLN A 24 -0.63 -3.79 -3.00
CA GLN A 24 -1.57 -4.22 -1.96
C GLN A 24 -2.21 -5.59 -2.17
N SER A 25 -2.16 -6.17 -3.36
CA SER A 25 -2.89 -7.43 -3.61
C SER A 25 -2.41 -8.58 -2.75
N GLU A 26 -1.15 -8.51 -2.31
CA GLU A 26 -0.47 -9.56 -1.57
C GLU A 26 0.37 -8.91 -0.46
N ARG A 27 -0.01 -9.15 0.81
CA ARG A 27 0.81 -8.74 1.97
C ARG A 27 2.16 -9.44 1.87
N GLY A 28 3.25 -8.80 2.27
CA GLY A 28 4.60 -9.32 2.00
C GLY A 28 5.35 -8.57 0.92
N PHE A 29 4.62 -8.10 -0.09
CA PHE A 29 5.21 -7.86 -1.39
C PHE A 29 4.63 -6.62 -2.07
N VAL A 30 5.51 -5.92 -2.79
CA VAL A 30 5.12 -4.94 -3.81
C VAL A 30 5.55 -5.47 -5.16
N TRP A 31 4.70 -5.30 -6.17
CA TRP A 31 4.88 -5.95 -7.47
C TRP A 31 4.92 -4.95 -8.61
N ALA A 32 5.91 -5.06 -9.49
CA ALA A 32 6.02 -4.32 -10.73
C ALA A 32 5.67 -5.24 -11.91
N LEU A 33 4.71 -4.83 -12.74
CA LEU A 33 4.29 -5.58 -13.94
C LEU A 33 5.37 -5.47 -15.02
N ILE A 34 5.92 -6.62 -15.45
CA ILE A 34 6.93 -6.67 -16.52
C ILE A 34 6.36 -7.13 -17.86
N GLN A 35 5.31 -7.95 -17.85
CA GLN A 35 4.62 -8.41 -19.06
C GLN A 35 3.18 -8.83 -18.74
N SER A 36 2.25 -8.50 -19.63
CA SER A 36 0.90 -9.02 -19.63
C SER A 36 0.51 -9.42 -21.06
N LEU A 37 -0.08 -10.60 -21.22
CA LEU A 37 -0.63 -11.05 -22.50
C LEU A 37 -1.98 -11.72 -22.32
N SER A 38 -2.91 -11.49 -23.24
CA SER A 38 -4.12 -12.30 -23.35
C SER A 38 -3.86 -13.61 -24.08
N PHE A 39 -4.71 -14.60 -23.84
CA PHE A 39 -4.65 -15.88 -24.51
C PHE A 39 -4.87 -15.78 -26.03
N ALA A 40 -5.66 -14.78 -26.47
CA ALA A 40 -5.78 -14.41 -27.88
C ALA A 40 -4.42 -14.08 -28.50
N ASN A 41 -3.53 -13.42 -27.74
CA ASN A 41 -2.21 -12.97 -28.18
C ASN A 41 -1.09 -14.02 -27.99
N LYS A 42 -1.42 -15.27 -27.63
CA LYS A 42 -0.42 -16.35 -27.42
C LYS A 42 0.57 -16.52 -28.56
N ALA A 43 0.13 -16.35 -29.81
CA ALA A 43 0.97 -16.53 -31.00
C ALA A 43 2.08 -15.46 -31.11
N THR A 44 1.82 -14.25 -30.63
CA THR A 44 2.78 -13.14 -30.61
C THR A 44 3.89 -13.37 -29.59
N TYR A 45 3.53 -13.90 -28.42
CA TYR A 45 4.45 -14.02 -27.28
C TYR A 45 5.15 -15.38 -27.17
N LYS A 46 4.65 -16.45 -27.82
CA LYS A 46 5.21 -17.81 -27.66
C LYS A 46 6.72 -17.91 -27.93
N ASP A 47 7.23 -17.11 -28.86
CA ASP A 47 8.64 -17.07 -29.27
C ASP A 47 9.30 -15.74 -28.86
N LYS A 48 9.00 -15.29 -27.63
CA LYS A 48 9.53 -14.05 -27.03
C LYS A 48 9.92 -14.29 -25.56
N GLY A 49 11.09 -14.88 -25.33
CA GLY A 49 11.67 -15.00 -23.97
C GLY A 49 12.05 -13.64 -23.39
N PHE A 50 12.22 -13.51 -22.06
CA PHE A 50 12.50 -12.22 -21.41
C PHE A 50 13.87 -11.63 -21.76
N GLY A 51 14.82 -12.44 -22.26
CA GLY A 51 16.09 -11.96 -22.82
C GLY A 51 15.99 -11.30 -24.20
N THR A 52 14.82 -11.32 -24.86
CA THR A 52 14.59 -10.65 -26.14
C THR A 52 14.00 -9.26 -25.90
N ASP A 53 14.58 -8.23 -26.52
CA ASP A 53 14.00 -6.87 -26.49
C ASP A 53 12.75 -6.80 -27.38
N PHE A 54 11.59 -6.61 -26.73
CA PHE A 54 10.28 -6.62 -27.36
C PHE A 54 9.29 -5.78 -26.54
N PRO A 55 9.50 -4.45 -26.42
CA PRO A 55 8.57 -3.59 -25.71
C PRO A 55 7.24 -3.50 -26.47
N VAL A 56 6.13 -3.52 -25.73
CA VAL A 56 4.78 -3.40 -26.28
C VAL A 56 3.93 -2.55 -25.35
N ASN A 57 3.32 -1.48 -25.87
CA ASN A 57 2.40 -0.60 -25.13
C ASN A 57 2.96 -0.07 -23.79
N ASP A 58 4.28 0.07 -23.67
CA ASP A 58 4.98 0.56 -22.48
C ASP A 58 4.80 2.08 -22.25
N ASN A 59 4.44 2.84 -23.29
CA ASN A 59 4.26 4.29 -23.26
C ASN A 59 2.83 4.78 -22.93
N ASN A 60 1.86 3.88 -22.71
CA ASN A 60 0.46 4.26 -22.43
C ASN A 60 0.22 4.56 -20.94
N ASN A 61 -0.81 5.37 -20.63
CA ASN A 61 -1.14 5.77 -19.24
C ASN A 61 -1.65 4.61 -18.36
N GLU A 62 -2.27 3.58 -18.96
CA GLU A 62 -2.63 2.32 -18.30
C GLU A 62 -2.04 1.15 -19.11
N PRO A 63 -1.61 0.05 -18.46
CA PRO A 63 -1.12 -1.11 -19.17
C PRO A 63 -2.25 -1.75 -19.96
N ASP A 64 -2.03 -1.99 -21.25
CA ASP A 64 -2.94 -2.84 -22.03
C ASP A 64 -2.73 -4.29 -21.59
N TRP A 65 -3.60 -4.77 -20.72
CA TRP A 65 -3.58 -6.13 -20.19
C TRP A 65 -3.68 -7.22 -21.27
N ASN A 66 -4.12 -6.90 -22.48
CA ASN A 66 -4.09 -7.87 -23.57
C ASN A 66 -2.71 -8.02 -24.19
N SER A 67 -1.89 -6.98 -24.15
CA SER A 67 -0.57 -6.96 -24.75
C SER A 67 0.25 -5.80 -24.18
N TYR A 68 1.07 -6.09 -23.18
CA TYR A 68 1.96 -5.15 -22.53
C TYR A 68 3.29 -5.83 -22.23
N ARG A 69 4.40 -5.14 -22.48
CA ARG A 69 5.73 -5.59 -22.10
C ARG A 69 6.69 -4.41 -22.01
N LEU A 70 7.46 -4.36 -20.93
CA LEU A 70 8.55 -3.40 -20.77
C LEU A 70 9.73 -3.72 -21.70
N SER A 71 10.57 -2.72 -21.98
CA SER A 71 11.82 -2.93 -22.72
C SER A 71 12.76 -3.89 -21.97
N LEU A 72 13.66 -4.57 -22.67
CA LEU A 72 14.65 -5.45 -22.05
C LEU A 72 15.49 -4.73 -21.00
N SER A 73 15.90 -3.49 -21.28
CA SER A 73 16.69 -2.68 -20.33
C SER A 73 15.92 -2.40 -19.04
N ASP A 74 14.63 -2.10 -19.14
CA ASP A 74 13.80 -1.79 -17.97
C ASP A 74 13.53 -3.05 -17.14
N ILE A 75 13.28 -4.19 -17.78
CA ILE A 75 13.12 -5.49 -17.10
C ILE A 75 14.43 -5.88 -16.40
N GLN A 76 15.59 -5.70 -17.04
CA GLN A 76 16.89 -5.96 -16.41
C GLN A 76 17.13 -5.04 -15.21
N SER A 77 16.83 -3.75 -15.35
CA SER A 77 16.96 -2.80 -14.25
C SER A 77 16.07 -3.17 -13.06
N LEU A 78 14.80 -3.55 -13.32
CA LEU A 78 13.90 -4.03 -12.28
C LEU A 78 14.40 -5.31 -11.63
N SER A 79 14.86 -6.28 -12.44
CA SER A 79 15.37 -7.56 -11.95
C SER A 79 16.49 -7.38 -10.93
N ASN A 80 17.43 -6.47 -11.20
CA ASN A 80 18.56 -6.17 -10.31
C ASN A 80 18.13 -5.66 -8.92
N HIS A 81 16.90 -5.13 -8.80
CA HIS A 81 16.35 -4.60 -7.56
C HIS A 81 15.21 -5.47 -7.01
N SER A 82 14.94 -6.62 -7.64
CA SER A 82 13.82 -7.50 -7.28
C SER A 82 14.32 -8.76 -6.62
N THR A 83 13.52 -9.30 -5.70
CA THR A 83 13.86 -10.53 -4.97
C THR A 83 12.98 -11.71 -5.38
N HIS A 84 11.82 -11.43 -5.96
CA HIS A 84 10.81 -12.44 -6.29
C HIS A 84 10.27 -12.24 -7.70
N LEU A 85 9.70 -13.30 -8.24
CA LEU A 85 8.84 -13.27 -9.41
C LEU A 85 7.50 -13.93 -9.06
N ARG A 86 6.42 -13.43 -9.67
CA ARG A 86 5.15 -14.15 -9.68
C ARG A 86 4.50 -14.14 -11.05
N VAL A 87 3.61 -15.10 -11.25
CA VAL A 87 2.72 -15.16 -12.40
C VAL A 87 1.28 -15.25 -11.92
N THR A 88 0.40 -14.41 -12.46
CA THR A 88 -1.02 -14.38 -12.10
C THR A 88 -1.90 -14.51 -13.34
N CYS A 89 -3.00 -15.25 -13.21
CA CYS A 89 -4.00 -15.40 -14.27
C CYS A 89 -5.23 -14.51 -14.04
N LYS A 90 -5.71 -13.86 -15.11
CA LYS A 90 -6.95 -13.04 -15.12
C LYS A 90 -7.02 -11.96 -14.03
N LEU A 91 -5.87 -11.42 -13.59
CA LEU A 91 -5.82 -10.41 -12.53
C LEU A 91 -6.77 -9.22 -12.76
N PRO A 92 -6.91 -8.65 -13.97
CA PRO A 92 -7.78 -7.48 -14.18
C PRO A 92 -9.27 -7.77 -13.99
N ALA A 93 -9.69 -9.02 -14.22
CA ALA A 93 -11.09 -9.42 -14.15
C ALA A 93 -11.46 -9.97 -12.77
N ASP A 94 -10.57 -10.76 -12.16
CA ASP A 94 -10.89 -11.57 -10.99
C ASP A 94 -10.16 -11.11 -9.71
N SER A 95 -9.37 -10.03 -9.78
CA SER A 95 -8.38 -9.65 -8.76
C SER A 95 -7.35 -10.77 -8.51
N LEU A 96 -6.54 -10.65 -7.44
CA LEU A 96 -5.58 -11.70 -7.09
C LEU A 96 -6.30 -12.96 -6.62
N GLN A 97 -5.92 -14.08 -7.22
CA GLN A 97 -6.43 -15.41 -6.94
C GLN A 97 -5.24 -16.36 -6.92
N TYR A 98 -5.21 -17.27 -5.94
CA TYR A 98 -4.13 -18.26 -5.81
C TYR A 98 -4.35 -19.54 -6.62
N THR A 99 -5.53 -19.69 -7.25
CA THR A 99 -5.73 -20.71 -8.29
C THR A 99 -5.11 -20.23 -9.60
N ASP A 100 -4.27 -21.06 -10.22
CA ASP A 100 -3.44 -20.70 -11.39
C ASP A 100 -2.54 -19.49 -11.09
N TYR A 101 -1.65 -19.70 -10.14
CA TYR A 101 -0.70 -18.73 -9.62
C TYR A 101 0.63 -19.41 -9.34
N ALA A 102 1.73 -18.71 -9.57
CA ALA A 102 3.06 -19.18 -9.18
C ALA A 102 3.89 -18.04 -8.59
N ARG A 103 4.65 -18.30 -7.53
CA ARG A 103 5.61 -17.37 -6.93
C ARG A 103 6.92 -18.09 -6.62
N ALA A 104 8.03 -17.40 -6.87
CA ALA A 104 9.36 -17.93 -6.59
C ALA A 104 10.37 -16.82 -6.27
N VAL A 105 11.46 -17.20 -5.60
CA VAL A 105 12.65 -16.35 -5.42
C VAL A 105 13.36 -16.17 -6.76
N LEU A 106 13.63 -14.92 -7.13
CA LEU A 106 14.17 -14.57 -8.44
C LEU A 106 15.59 -15.10 -8.67
N ALA A 107 16.44 -15.14 -7.64
CA ALA A 107 17.81 -15.63 -7.74
C ALA A 107 17.93 -17.09 -8.23
N GLY A 108 16.88 -17.90 -8.08
CA GLY A 108 16.81 -19.27 -8.62
C GLY A 108 16.27 -19.36 -10.06
N HIS A 109 15.92 -18.22 -10.65
CA HIS A 109 15.22 -18.08 -11.92
C HIS A 109 15.78 -16.90 -12.73
N ASP A 110 17.02 -16.99 -13.20
CA ASP A 110 17.52 -16.21 -14.34
C ASP A 110 16.59 -16.24 -15.58
N ILE A 111 15.62 -15.34 -15.62
CA ILE A 111 14.61 -15.29 -16.69
C ILE A 111 15.16 -14.83 -18.05
N PHE A 112 16.43 -14.43 -18.11
CA PHE A 112 17.06 -13.89 -19.32
C PHE A 112 17.87 -14.94 -20.10
N GLY A 113 18.23 -16.05 -19.45
CA GLY A 113 19.07 -17.10 -20.01
C GLY A 113 18.34 -18.18 -20.81
N ASP A 114 18.99 -19.34 -20.91
CA ASP A 114 18.46 -20.57 -21.49
C ASP A 114 18.82 -21.73 -20.56
N TRP A 115 17.82 -22.47 -20.12
CA TRP A 115 18.01 -23.65 -19.28
C TRP A 115 17.54 -24.93 -19.96
N GLY A 116 17.01 -24.85 -21.18
CA GLY A 116 16.29 -25.92 -21.84
C GLY A 116 15.04 -26.36 -21.06
N GLY A 117 15.23 -27.19 -20.04
CA GLY A 117 14.17 -27.66 -19.15
C GLY A 117 14.74 -28.24 -17.86
N ASP A 118 14.21 -27.80 -16.73
CA ASP A 118 14.75 -28.13 -15.40
C ASP A 118 13.66 -28.05 -14.32
N CYS A 119 13.86 -28.72 -13.20
CA CYS A 119 13.00 -28.65 -12.02
C CYS A 119 13.30 -27.36 -11.25
N LYS A 120 12.47 -26.33 -11.43
CA LYS A 120 12.66 -25.03 -10.78
C LYS A 120 11.86 -24.93 -9.49
N LEU A 121 12.45 -24.33 -8.46
CA LEU A 121 11.90 -24.26 -7.11
C LEU A 121 10.89 -23.12 -6.97
N PHE A 122 9.62 -23.42 -6.72
CA PHE A 122 8.60 -22.43 -6.41
C PHE A 122 8.34 -22.39 -4.91
N GLU A 123 8.14 -21.19 -4.36
CA GLU A 123 7.64 -21.02 -2.99
C GLU A 123 6.19 -21.50 -2.91
N TYR A 124 5.41 -21.19 -3.95
CA TYR A 124 4.06 -21.67 -4.12
C TYR A 124 3.74 -21.74 -5.62
N ILE A 125 3.19 -22.86 -6.05
CA ILE A 125 2.64 -23.04 -7.40
C ILE A 125 1.28 -23.71 -7.31
N ASN A 126 0.33 -23.21 -8.07
CA ASN A 126 -0.99 -23.78 -8.23
C ASN A 126 -1.33 -23.80 -9.72
N ILE A 127 -1.68 -24.98 -10.23
CA ILE A 127 -2.16 -25.16 -11.60
C ILE A 127 -3.45 -25.98 -11.50
N ARG A 128 -4.55 -25.40 -11.96
CA ARG A 128 -5.89 -26.01 -12.02
C ARG A 128 -6.41 -26.46 -10.66
N GLY A 129 -6.02 -25.75 -9.59
CA GLY A 129 -6.40 -26.07 -8.20
C GLY A 129 -5.44 -27.06 -7.51
N ILE A 130 -4.53 -27.69 -8.26
CA ILE A 130 -3.48 -28.54 -7.70
C ILE A 130 -2.34 -27.62 -7.28
N ASN A 131 -2.08 -27.57 -5.98
CA ASN A 131 -1.08 -26.69 -5.41
C ASN A 131 0.06 -27.47 -4.77
N CYS A 132 1.18 -26.79 -4.66
CA CYS A 132 2.37 -27.27 -4.02
C CYS A 132 3.17 -26.07 -3.54
N SER A 133 3.60 -26.14 -2.29
CA SER A 133 4.48 -25.14 -1.70
C SER A 133 5.89 -25.68 -1.66
N ASP A 134 6.85 -24.79 -1.82
CA ASP A 134 8.23 -25.06 -1.45
C ASP A 134 8.87 -26.24 -2.20
N CYS A 135 8.50 -26.35 -3.47
CA CYS A 135 8.68 -27.55 -4.26
C CYS A 135 9.06 -27.22 -5.69
N THR A 136 9.60 -28.22 -6.38
CA THR A 136 10.05 -28.04 -7.76
C THR A 136 8.95 -28.35 -8.77
N ALA A 137 8.87 -27.58 -9.85
CA ALA A 137 8.03 -27.86 -11.01
C ALA A 137 8.85 -27.78 -12.30
N TYR A 138 8.56 -28.68 -13.24
CA TYR A 138 9.31 -28.76 -14.49
C TYR A 138 9.01 -27.55 -15.36
N THR A 139 10.05 -26.76 -15.54
CA THR A 139 10.00 -25.44 -16.15
C THR A 139 10.94 -25.43 -17.34
N ARG A 140 10.46 -24.91 -18.47
CA ARG A 140 11.27 -24.80 -19.67
C ARG A 140 11.35 -23.36 -20.14
N MET A 141 12.56 -22.97 -20.48
CA MET A 141 12.88 -21.73 -21.16
C MET A 141 14.04 -22.03 -22.11
N ALA A 142 13.81 -21.77 -23.39
CA ALA A 142 14.82 -21.91 -24.44
C ALA A 142 15.10 -20.53 -25.04
N LEU A 143 16.26 -20.35 -25.67
CA LEU A 143 16.60 -19.14 -26.43
C LEU A 143 15.41 -18.69 -27.29
N ASN A 144 15.00 -17.43 -27.11
CA ASN A 144 13.88 -16.80 -27.82
C ASN A 144 12.52 -17.50 -27.65
N SER A 145 12.31 -18.32 -26.63
CA SER A 145 11.01 -18.92 -26.31
C SER A 145 10.46 -18.35 -25.01
N ALA A 146 9.15 -18.13 -24.93
CA ALA A 146 8.52 -17.80 -23.66
C ALA A 146 8.74 -18.93 -22.65
N TRP A 147 9.01 -18.57 -21.40
CA TRP A 147 8.99 -19.48 -20.26
C TRP A 147 7.62 -20.14 -20.18
N PHE A 148 7.58 -21.45 -19.91
CA PHE A 148 6.36 -22.13 -19.43
C PHE A 148 6.67 -23.18 -18.35
N VAL A 149 5.66 -23.50 -17.54
CA VAL A 149 5.67 -24.69 -16.67
C VAL A 149 4.91 -25.79 -17.40
N ASN A 150 5.45 -27.00 -17.41
CA ASN A 150 4.71 -28.16 -17.94
C ASN A 150 4.27 -29.04 -16.76
N SER A 151 3.01 -28.87 -16.37
CA SER A 151 2.40 -29.52 -15.20
C SER A 151 2.40 -31.05 -15.31
N PHE A 152 2.14 -31.59 -16.50
CA PHE A 152 2.11 -33.02 -16.79
C PHE A 152 3.52 -33.63 -16.68
N LYS A 153 4.50 -33.00 -17.35
CA LYS A 153 5.89 -33.46 -17.36
C LYS A 153 6.62 -33.28 -16.04
N SER A 154 6.07 -32.50 -15.11
CA SER A 154 6.70 -32.28 -13.80
C SER A 154 6.94 -33.59 -13.06
N LYS A 155 5.96 -34.50 -13.06
CA LYS A 155 6.15 -35.82 -12.43
C LYS A 155 7.05 -36.75 -13.24
N GLU A 156 7.00 -36.69 -14.57
CA GLU A 156 7.85 -37.50 -15.47
C GLU A 156 9.34 -37.15 -15.32
N ASN A 157 9.66 -35.89 -15.05
CA ASN A 157 11.03 -35.40 -14.84
C ASN A 157 11.43 -35.41 -13.36
N GLU A 158 10.71 -36.17 -12.53
CA GLU A 158 11.02 -36.35 -11.10
C GLU A 158 11.01 -35.07 -10.26
N CYS A 159 10.33 -34.01 -10.72
CA CYS A 159 10.06 -32.85 -9.86
C CYS A 159 8.99 -33.18 -8.81
N ASP A 160 8.93 -32.37 -7.76
CA ASP A 160 8.00 -32.56 -6.64
C ASP A 160 6.54 -32.35 -7.05
N PHE A 161 6.29 -31.33 -7.88
CA PHE A 161 4.96 -30.95 -8.34
C PHE A 161 4.35 -32.01 -9.25
N ASN A 162 3.15 -32.48 -8.91
CA ASN A 162 2.39 -33.42 -9.72
C ASN A 162 1.09 -32.79 -10.25
N GLY A 163 1.19 -32.09 -11.37
CA GLY A 163 0.03 -31.53 -12.05
C GLY A 163 -0.64 -32.45 -13.08
N SER A 164 -0.30 -33.75 -13.10
CA SER A 164 -0.77 -34.70 -14.13
C SER A 164 -2.29 -34.94 -14.11
N LEU A 165 -2.92 -34.77 -12.94
CA LEU A 165 -4.36 -34.95 -12.79
C LEU A 165 -5.10 -33.93 -13.68
N GLU A 166 -5.96 -34.43 -14.57
CA GLU A 166 -6.73 -33.64 -15.55
C GLU A 166 -5.89 -32.80 -16.53
N ALA A 167 -4.58 -33.08 -16.64
CA ALA A 167 -3.72 -32.40 -17.60
C ALA A 167 -4.03 -32.85 -19.03
N VAL A 168 -3.88 -31.92 -19.97
CA VAL A 168 -3.75 -32.27 -21.39
C VAL A 168 -2.29 -32.63 -21.67
N ASP A 169 -2.06 -33.66 -22.50
CA ASP A 169 -0.69 -34.06 -22.86
C ASP A 169 0.07 -32.88 -23.48
N ASN A 170 1.31 -32.67 -23.03
CA ASN A 170 2.15 -31.52 -23.36
C ASN A 170 1.53 -30.13 -23.10
N GLU A 171 0.57 -30.01 -22.16
CA GLU A 171 0.05 -28.70 -21.79
C GLU A 171 1.15 -27.79 -21.23
N ASN A 172 1.11 -26.53 -21.65
CA ASN A 172 2.00 -25.49 -21.13
C ASN A 172 1.18 -24.51 -20.31
N ASN A 173 1.57 -24.33 -19.06
CA ASN A 173 0.99 -23.40 -18.12
C ASN A 173 1.86 -22.15 -18.02
N PHE A 174 1.21 -21.05 -17.63
CA PHE A 174 1.83 -19.73 -17.48
C PHE A 174 2.55 -19.15 -18.71
N GLY A 175 2.57 -19.80 -19.87
CA GLY A 175 3.21 -19.25 -21.07
C GLY A 175 3.31 -20.27 -22.19
N ARG A 176 3.86 -19.86 -23.33
CA ARG A 176 4.09 -20.68 -24.54
C ARG A 176 2.94 -21.65 -24.88
N TYR A 177 1.71 -21.14 -24.87
CA TYR A 177 0.52 -21.95 -25.16
C TYR A 177 0.55 -22.52 -26.57
N HIS A 178 0.39 -23.84 -26.69
CA HIS A 178 0.34 -24.54 -27.97
C HIS A 178 -1.11 -24.90 -28.32
N SER A 179 -1.57 -24.60 -29.53
CA SER A 179 -2.98 -24.79 -29.93
C SER A 179 -3.49 -26.23 -29.80
N GLY A 180 -2.61 -27.23 -29.92
CA GLY A 180 -2.96 -28.64 -29.75
C GLY A 180 -2.96 -29.17 -28.32
N ALA A 181 -2.56 -28.35 -27.32
CA ALA A 181 -2.38 -28.77 -25.93
C ALA A 181 -2.88 -27.68 -24.96
N ILE A 182 -4.10 -27.18 -25.20
CA ILE A 182 -4.73 -26.14 -24.38
C ILE A 182 -5.62 -26.81 -23.33
N ASN A 183 -5.45 -26.41 -22.07
CA ASN A 183 -6.38 -26.76 -21.01
C ASN A 183 -7.19 -25.54 -20.57
N THR A 184 -8.50 -25.59 -20.79
CA THR A 184 -9.41 -24.49 -20.45
C THR A 184 -9.74 -24.41 -18.96
N ASN A 185 -9.41 -25.44 -18.17
CA ASN A 185 -9.54 -25.39 -16.71
C ASN A 185 -8.45 -24.51 -16.08
N HIS A 186 -7.36 -24.21 -16.80
CA HIS A 186 -6.33 -23.27 -16.36
C HIS A 186 -6.74 -21.84 -16.72
N ARG A 187 -6.86 -20.96 -15.73
CA ARG A 187 -7.45 -19.62 -15.88
C ARG A 187 -6.75 -18.72 -16.90
N CYS A 188 -5.44 -18.81 -17.07
CA CYS A 188 -4.75 -18.02 -18.11
C CYS A 188 -5.10 -18.46 -19.55
N SER A 189 -5.68 -19.64 -19.72
CA SER A 189 -6.04 -20.23 -21.02
C SER A 189 -7.52 -20.63 -21.11
N SER A 190 -8.36 -20.15 -20.16
CA SER A 190 -9.77 -20.51 -20.11
C SER A 190 -10.61 -19.89 -21.22
N SER A 191 -10.21 -18.71 -21.71
CA SER A 191 -10.85 -18.03 -22.85
C SER A 191 -9.88 -17.03 -23.50
N ASP A 192 -10.19 -16.58 -24.71
CA ASP A 192 -9.37 -15.60 -25.44
C ASP A 192 -9.00 -14.32 -24.64
N PRO A 193 -9.89 -13.70 -23.84
CA PRO A 193 -9.51 -12.53 -23.02
C PRO A 193 -8.75 -12.89 -21.74
N SER A 194 -8.54 -14.18 -21.42
CA SER A 194 -7.79 -14.56 -20.22
C SER A 194 -6.36 -14.06 -20.30
N THR A 195 -5.87 -13.42 -19.24
CA THR A 195 -4.52 -12.85 -19.21
C THR A 195 -3.54 -13.67 -18.38
N THR A 196 -2.29 -13.68 -18.82
CA THR A 196 -1.11 -14.12 -18.06
C THR A 196 -0.26 -12.91 -17.74
N ASN A 197 -0.04 -12.64 -16.46
CA ASN A 197 0.66 -11.45 -15.99
C ASN A 197 1.90 -11.85 -15.22
N TYR A 198 3.06 -11.38 -15.65
CA TYR A 198 4.35 -11.60 -15.00
C TYR A 198 4.78 -10.36 -14.24
N TRP A 199 5.29 -10.59 -13.04
CA TRP A 199 5.64 -9.53 -12.11
C TRP A 199 7.00 -9.80 -11.49
N PHE A 200 7.69 -8.72 -11.19
CA PHE A 200 8.77 -8.75 -10.23
C PHE A 200 8.32 -8.19 -8.89
N GLY A 201 8.73 -8.87 -7.83
CA GLY A 201 8.37 -8.55 -6.47
C GLY A 201 9.58 -8.23 -5.61
N HIS A 202 9.35 -7.42 -4.59
CA HIS A 202 10.34 -7.14 -3.56
C HIS A 202 9.76 -7.47 -2.18
N VAL A 203 10.45 -8.33 -1.41
CA VAL A 203 10.26 -8.50 0.03
C VAL A 203 10.99 -7.39 0.76
N VAL A 204 10.27 -6.72 1.66
CA VAL A 204 10.62 -5.60 2.56
C VAL A 204 11.96 -4.92 2.30
N GLU A 205 13.11 -5.58 2.54
CA GLU A 205 14.42 -5.07 2.15
C GLU A 205 15.54 -6.13 2.21
N ARG A 206 16.55 -6.04 1.33
CA ARG A 206 17.86 -6.71 1.50
C ARG A 206 18.98 -5.70 1.58
N LEU A 207 19.87 -5.90 2.56
CA LEU A 207 20.87 -4.93 2.95
C LEU A 207 22.22 -5.60 3.15
N THR A 208 23.29 -4.85 2.89
CA THR A 208 24.64 -5.21 3.34
C THR A 208 24.95 -4.45 4.62
N VAL A 209 25.10 -5.16 5.73
CA VAL A 209 25.35 -4.60 7.06
C VAL A 209 26.55 -5.28 7.71
N PRO A 210 27.29 -4.60 8.60
CA PRO A 210 28.51 -5.18 9.16
C PRO A 210 28.26 -6.31 10.17
N ASN A 211 27.06 -6.41 10.76
CA ASN A 211 26.71 -7.43 11.75
C ASN A 211 25.19 -7.57 11.94
N ALA A 212 24.78 -8.63 12.64
CA ALA A 212 23.38 -8.92 12.96
C ALA A 212 22.68 -7.80 13.74
N ILE A 213 23.41 -7.03 14.57
CA ILE A 213 22.82 -5.91 15.34
C ILE A 213 22.39 -4.80 14.39
N GLN A 214 23.21 -4.46 13.39
CA GLN A 214 22.81 -3.49 12.37
C GLN A 214 21.67 -4.00 11.50
N CYS A 215 21.64 -5.31 11.19
CA CYS A 215 20.46 -5.91 10.56
C CYS A 215 19.20 -5.74 11.41
N HIS A 216 19.34 -5.92 12.73
CA HIS A 216 18.25 -5.78 13.67
C HIS A 216 17.75 -4.35 13.82
N LEU A 217 18.65 -3.37 13.82
CA LEU A 217 18.26 -1.96 13.79
C LEU A 217 17.49 -1.65 12.51
N LYS A 218 17.93 -2.15 11.36
CA LYS A 218 17.23 -1.99 10.09
C LYS A 218 15.84 -2.62 10.09
N CYS A 219 15.71 -3.83 10.65
CA CYS A 219 14.40 -4.46 10.85
C CYS A 219 13.52 -3.67 11.82
N LYS A 220 14.08 -3.15 12.91
CA LYS A 220 13.34 -2.35 13.88
C LYS A 220 12.83 -1.04 13.27
N ASP A 221 13.61 -0.43 12.37
CA ASP A 221 13.30 0.83 11.71
C ASP A 221 12.29 0.66 10.56
N ASP A 222 12.05 -0.57 10.07
CA ASP A 222 11.01 -0.89 9.10
C ASP A 222 9.78 -1.52 9.79
N CYS A 223 8.68 -0.77 9.84
CA CYS A 223 7.46 -1.16 10.52
C CYS A 223 6.85 -2.49 10.02
N ARG A 224 7.13 -2.86 8.77
CA ARG A 224 6.71 -4.12 8.16
C ARG A 224 7.56 -5.27 8.69
N CYS A 225 8.83 -5.04 9.02
CA CYS A 225 9.73 -6.09 9.44
C CYS A 225 9.37 -6.62 10.83
N ILE A 226 9.04 -7.90 10.89
CA ILE A 226 8.74 -8.65 12.12
C ILE A 226 9.71 -9.81 12.34
N SER A 227 10.57 -10.13 11.38
CA SER A 227 11.74 -11.00 11.58
C SER A 227 12.84 -10.68 10.58
N MET A 228 14.07 -11.16 10.82
CA MET A 228 15.17 -10.97 9.87
C MET A 228 16.00 -12.25 9.72
N ASN A 229 16.63 -12.39 8.56
CA ASN A 229 17.71 -13.36 8.34
C ASN A 229 19.04 -12.62 8.26
N TYR A 230 20.08 -13.13 8.92
CA TYR A 230 21.43 -12.61 8.84
C TYR A 230 22.44 -13.70 8.45
N PHE A 231 23.25 -13.43 7.42
CA PHE A 231 24.21 -14.39 6.84
C PHE A 231 25.65 -13.92 7.11
N PRO A 232 26.27 -14.26 8.26
CA PRO A 232 27.60 -13.77 8.64
C PRO A 232 28.72 -14.06 7.62
N LEU A 233 28.56 -15.10 6.80
CA LEU A 233 29.56 -15.48 5.79
C LEU A 233 29.36 -14.76 4.45
N SER A 234 28.20 -14.11 4.23
CA SER A 234 27.94 -13.36 3.01
C SER A 234 28.55 -11.96 3.11
N LYS A 235 29.26 -11.54 2.06
CA LYS A 235 29.86 -10.19 1.97
C LYS A 235 28.88 -9.12 1.49
N GLU A 236 27.82 -9.54 0.82
CA GLU A 236 26.76 -8.68 0.28
C GLU A 236 25.40 -9.27 0.63
N ASN A 237 24.38 -8.40 0.74
CA ASN A 237 22.99 -8.79 1.02
C ASN A 237 22.89 -9.76 2.21
N ASN A 238 23.71 -9.53 3.22
CA ASN A 238 23.84 -10.40 4.38
C ASN A 238 22.75 -10.16 5.42
N CYS A 239 21.85 -9.22 5.19
CA CYS A 239 20.67 -8.93 6.00
C CYS A 239 19.42 -8.95 5.12
N GLU A 240 18.44 -9.76 5.49
CA GLU A 240 17.13 -9.81 4.84
C GLU A 240 16.06 -9.46 5.88
N LEU A 241 15.27 -8.43 5.59
CA LEU A 241 14.14 -8.00 6.41
C LEU A 241 12.87 -8.72 5.96
N ASN A 242 12.10 -9.25 6.89
CA ASN A 242 10.89 -10.03 6.59
C ASN A 242 9.69 -9.46 7.36
N ASP A 243 8.54 -9.36 6.70
CA ASP A 243 7.25 -9.00 7.33
C ASP A 243 6.39 -10.19 7.75
N ALA A 244 6.97 -11.39 7.73
CA ALA A 244 6.44 -12.60 8.35
C ALA A 244 7.45 -13.14 9.38
N ASN A 245 6.98 -13.90 10.36
CA ASN A 245 7.83 -14.65 11.29
C ASN A 245 7.47 -16.15 11.28
N LYS A 246 8.24 -16.96 12.01
CA LYS A 246 8.09 -18.42 12.06
C LYS A 246 6.73 -18.89 12.59
N ASP A 247 5.98 -18.04 13.30
CA ASP A 247 4.67 -18.37 13.84
C ASP A 247 3.56 -18.04 12.82
N MET A 248 3.73 -16.95 12.06
CA MET A 248 2.80 -16.55 11.00
C MET A 248 2.91 -17.44 9.77
N GLU A 249 4.14 -17.78 9.37
CA GLU A 249 4.41 -18.60 8.18
C GLU A 249 5.38 -19.75 8.52
N PRO A 250 4.94 -20.76 9.29
CA PRO A 250 5.82 -21.83 9.76
C PRO A 250 6.44 -22.65 8.62
N ALA A 251 5.71 -22.80 7.51
CA ALA A 251 6.17 -23.54 6.34
C ALA A 251 7.35 -22.87 5.62
N ALA A 252 7.41 -21.52 5.65
CA ALA A 252 8.50 -20.74 5.04
C ALA A 252 9.82 -20.84 5.82
N MET A 253 9.79 -21.32 7.07
CA MET A 253 10.97 -21.45 7.91
C MET A 253 11.80 -22.67 7.51
N LYS A 254 12.78 -22.45 6.64
CA LYS A 254 13.71 -23.48 6.16
C LYS A 254 15.13 -23.21 6.65
N TRP A 255 15.80 -24.28 7.08
CA TRP A 255 17.19 -24.18 7.46
C TRP A 255 18.07 -23.92 6.23
N ARG A 256 18.93 -22.90 6.32
CA ARG A 256 19.95 -22.57 5.32
C ARG A 256 21.31 -22.52 6.01
N GLN A 257 22.30 -23.19 5.41
CA GLN A 257 23.64 -23.26 6.00
C GLN A 257 24.23 -21.86 6.19
N GLY A 258 24.65 -21.56 7.42
CA GLY A 258 25.27 -20.27 7.78
C GLY A 258 24.31 -19.10 7.90
N GLY A 259 22.99 -19.31 7.87
CA GLY A 259 21.98 -18.28 8.14
C GLY A 259 21.53 -18.28 9.60
N ASN A 260 21.47 -17.09 10.21
CA ASN A 260 20.90 -16.87 11.53
C ASN A 260 19.53 -16.20 11.38
N TYR A 261 18.51 -16.81 11.96
CA TYR A 261 17.16 -16.25 12.01
C TYR A 261 16.94 -15.51 13.34
N TYR A 262 16.36 -14.31 13.27
CA TYR A 262 15.94 -13.57 14.44
C TYR A 262 14.48 -13.16 14.31
N ASP A 263 13.67 -13.61 15.26
CA ASP A 263 12.32 -13.11 15.43
C ASP A 263 12.38 -11.74 16.10
N LEU A 264 11.66 -10.76 15.55
CA LEU A 264 11.54 -9.48 16.21
C LEU A 264 10.45 -9.63 17.28
N VAL A 265 10.85 -10.15 18.45
CA VAL A 265 9.98 -10.17 19.63
C VAL A 265 9.78 -8.71 20.07
N ARG A 266 8.77 -8.05 19.48
CA ARG A 266 8.23 -6.82 20.04
C ARG A 266 7.67 -7.22 21.40
N SER A 267 8.39 -6.88 22.47
CA SER A 267 7.89 -6.94 23.83
C SER A 267 6.68 -6.03 23.90
N TYR A 268 5.50 -6.58 23.60
CA TYR A 268 4.23 -5.98 23.93
C TYR A 268 4.09 -6.09 25.44
N THR A 269 4.75 -5.21 26.19
CA THR A 269 4.22 -4.82 27.49
C THR A 269 2.84 -4.27 27.19
N LYS A 270 1.81 -5.13 27.31
CA LYS A 270 0.43 -4.77 27.04
C LYS A 270 0.15 -3.50 27.83
N ILE A 271 -0.06 -2.41 27.11
CA ILE A 271 -0.21 -1.09 27.70
C ILE A 271 -1.52 -1.16 28.46
N LYS A 272 -1.43 -1.18 29.79
CA LYS A 272 -2.58 -1.34 30.69
C LYS A 272 -3.61 -0.22 30.51
N HIS A 273 -3.13 0.97 30.17
CA HIS A 273 -3.91 2.18 29.93
C HIS A 273 -3.49 2.79 28.58
N PRO A 274 -4.01 2.28 27.45
CA PRO A 274 -3.67 2.84 26.14
C PRO A 274 -4.12 4.30 26.08
N ARG A 275 -3.24 5.21 25.64
CA ARG A 275 -3.48 6.66 25.61
C ARG A 275 -3.89 7.18 24.24
N SER A 276 -3.72 6.36 23.20
CA SER A 276 -3.96 6.72 21.81
C SER A 276 -4.30 5.49 20.97
N CYS A 277 -4.79 5.71 19.74
CA CYS A 277 -4.99 4.60 18.79
C CYS A 277 -3.67 3.90 18.40
N LYS A 278 -2.53 4.58 18.54
CA LYS A 278 -1.21 3.96 18.39
C LYS A 278 -0.94 2.94 19.48
N ASP A 279 -1.28 3.24 20.73
CA ASP A 279 -1.13 2.28 21.84
C ASP A 279 -2.08 1.10 21.68
N VAL A 280 -3.29 1.35 21.17
CA VAL A 280 -4.25 0.32 20.80
C VAL A 280 -3.68 -0.61 19.72
N ALA A 281 -3.08 -0.05 18.66
CA ALA A 281 -2.39 -0.82 17.63
C ALA A 281 -1.19 -1.60 18.20
N LYS A 282 -0.39 -0.97 19.07
CA LYS A 282 0.69 -1.64 19.82
C LYS A 282 0.16 -2.76 20.70
N ASN A 283 -1.07 -2.71 21.18
CA ASN A 283 -1.69 -3.82 21.92
C ASN A 283 -2.22 -4.95 21.01
N GLY A 284 -1.94 -4.92 19.71
CA GLY A 284 -2.29 -5.96 18.74
C GLY A 284 -3.59 -5.71 17.97
N ALA A 285 -4.24 -4.56 18.13
CA ALA A 285 -5.41 -4.21 17.33
C ALA A 285 -5.02 -3.93 15.87
N SER A 286 -5.75 -4.51 14.92
CA SER A 286 -5.48 -4.39 13.48
C SER A 286 -6.70 -3.98 12.64
N THR A 287 -7.83 -3.71 13.29
CA THR A 287 -9.10 -3.34 12.67
C THR A 287 -9.48 -1.91 13.04
N SER A 288 -10.01 -1.14 12.10
CA SER A 288 -10.56 0.18 12.43
C SER A 288 -11.90 0.02 13.19
N GLY A 289 -12.17 0.90 14.14
CA GLY A 289 -13.36 0.78 14.99
C GLY A 289 -13.30 1.63 16.26
N LYS A 290 -14.31 1.50 17.11
CA LYS A 290 -14.30 2.15 18.43
C LYS A 290 -13.43 1.36 19.40
N TYR A 291 -12.61 2.07 20.17
CA TYR A 291 -11.74 1.52 21.21
C TYR A 291 -11.75 2.42 22.44
N ASP A 292 -11.61 1.81 23.62
CA ASP A 292 -11.42 2.55 24.86
C ASP A 292 -9.94 2.89 25.05
N ILE A 293 -9.69 4.17 25.26
CA ILE A 293 -8.40 4.70 25.68
C ILE A 293 -8.54 5.40 27.03
N SER A 294 -7.45 5.86 27.61
CA SER A 294 -7.43 6.46 28.93
C SER A 294 -6.73 7.81 28.91
N ASN A 295 -7.29 8.83 29.57
CA ASN A 295 -6.67 10.16 29.72
C ASN A 295 -5.51 10.15 30.72
N SER A 296 -4.80 11.26 30.93
CA SER A 296 -3.69 11.37 31.90
C SER A 296 -4.00 10.80 33.30
N ASP A 297 -5.25 10.89 33.75
CA ASP A 297 -5.74 10.45 35.07
C ASP A 297 -6.18 8.98 35.11
N ASN A 298 -6.00 8.24 34.00
CA ASN A 298 -6.46 6.86 33.79
C ASN A 298 -7.98 6.68 33.68
N GLU A 299 -8.72 7.76 33.52
CA GLU A 299 -10.15 7.69 33.21
C GLU A 299 -10.35 7.26 31.77
N ARG A 300 -11.29 6.34 31.53
CA ARG A 300 -11.52 5.76 30.21
C ARG A 300 -12.52 6.58 29.41
N PHE A 301 -12.26 6.69 28.11
CA PHE A 301 -13.21 7.23 27.14
C PHE A 301 -13.03 6.53 25.79
N SER A 302 -14.12 6.44 25.02
CA SER A 302 -14.11 5.74 23.74
C SER A 302 -13.76 6.68 22.59
N VAL A 303 -12.95 6.20 21.66
CA VAL A 303 -12.56 6.91 20.43
C VAL A 303 -12.68 6.01 19.23
N TYR A 304 -12.82 6.59 18.03
CA TYR A 304 -12.70 5.84 16.79
C TYR A 304 -11.25 5.83 16.31
N CYS A 305 -10.71 4.63 16.13
CA CYS A 305 -9.39 4.40 15.55
C CYS A 305 -9.51 4.02 14.07
N ASP A 306 -8.82 4.75 13.21
CA ASP A 306 -8.48 4.31 11.87
C ASP A 306 -7.07 3.73 11.88
N LEU A 307 -6.98 2.41 11.77
CA LEU A 307 -5.74 1.62 11.85
C LEU A 307 -5.32 1.04 10.49
N GLN A 308 -6.10 1.31 9.43
CA GLN A 308 -5.99 0.58 8.16
C GLN A 308 -5.90 1.49 6.95
N SER A 309 -6.51 2.68 6.99
CA SER A 309 -6.66 3.48 5.78
C SER A 309 -5.37 4.13 5.32
N GLU A 310 -4.40 4.33 6.23
CA GLU A 310 -3.11 4.94 5.92
C GLU A 310 -1.96 4.13 6.55
N PRO A 311 -1.24 3.30 5.76
CA PRO A 311 -0.15 2.47 6.27
C PRO A 311 0.91 3.29 7.03
N GLY A 312 1.36 2.74 8.16
CA GLY A 312 2.37 3.38 9.04
C GLY A 312 1.80 4.37 10.06
N PHE A 313 0.50 4.68 10.01
CA PHE A 313 -0.15 5.58 10.96
C PHE A 313 -1.29 4.90 11.71
N ALA A 314 -1.46 5.28 12.97
CA ALA A 314 -2.68 5.04 13.72
C ALA A 314 -3.36 6.37 14.01
N TRP A 315 -4.60 6.53 13.54
CA TRP A 315 -5.35 7.77 13.64
C TRP A 315 -6.49 7.66 14.64
N THR A 316 -6.69 8.70 15.43
CA THR A 316 -7.79 8.89 16.37
C THR A 316 -8.68 10.02 15.87
N LEU A 317 -9.97 9.74 15.68
CA LEU A 317 -10.96 10.76 15.31
C LEU A 317 -11.18 11.71 16.49
N ILE A 318 -11.01 13.01 16.27
CA ILE A 318 -11.26 14.04 17.30
C ILE A 318 -12.53 14.86 17.05
N GLN A 319 -12.95 14.95 15.78
CA GLN A 319 -14.13 15.71 15.37
C GLN A 319 -14.65 15.18 14.04
N SER A 320 -15.97 15.06 13.90
CA SER A 320 -16.66 14.81 12.63
C SER A 320 -17.95 15.62 12.57
N PHE A 321 -18.23 16.27 11.44
CA PHE A 321 -19.51 16.94 11.25
C PHE A 321 -19.94 16.95 9.79
N SER A 322 -21.25 16.94 9.56
CA SER A 322 -21.80 17.16 8.23
C SER A 322 -21.89 18.64 7.89
N PHE A 323 -21.86 18.97 6.61
CA PHE A 323 -21.99 20.34 6.12
C PHE A 323 -23.32 20.98 6.54
N SER A 324 -24.38 20.18 6.74
CA SER A 324 -25.63 20.64 7.34
C SER A 324 -25.46 21.17 8.77
N LYS A 325 -24.52 20.60 9.54
CA LYS A 325 -24.18 20.96 10.92
C LYS A 325 -23.06 22.00 11.04
N ARG A 326 -22.53 22.51 9.93
CA ARG A 326 -21.40 23.47 9.90
C ARG A 326 -21.53 24.66 10.85
N ASN A 327 -22.75 25.15 11.13
CA ASN A 327 -22.95 26.32 11.99
C ASN A 327 -22.56 26.01 13.44
N THR A 328 -22.91 24.84 13.97
CA THR A 328 -22.50 24.37 15.30
C THR A 328 -20.97 24.34 15.40
N PHE A 329 -20.33 23.84 14.35
CA PHE A 329 -18.90 23.60 14.33
C PHE A 329 -18.06 24.77 13.85
N SER A 330 -18.61 25.84 13.27
CA SER A 330 -17.84 26.98 12.70
C SER A 330 -17.32 27.98 13.74
N TYR A 331 -17.88 27.93 14.95
CA TYR A 331 -17.60 28.86 16.06
C TYR A 331 -16.95 28.17 17.27
N ALA A 332 -16.26 27.06 17.01
CA ALA A 332 -15.58 26.28 18.02
C ALA A 332 -14.19 25.88 17.49
N GLY A 333 -13.20 26.75 17.72
CA GLY A 333 -11.79 26.37 17.56
C GLY A 333 -11.45 25.20 18.47
N PHE A 334 -10.40 24.44 18.15
CA PHE A 334 -10.00 23.30 18.98
C PHE A 334 -9.61 23.70 20.40
N GLY A 335 -9.19 24.95 20.64
CA GLY A 335 -8.96 25.50 21.99
C GLY A 335 -10.23 25.77 22.82
N LYS A 336 -11.42 25.67 22.22
CA LYS A 336 -12.72 25.83 22.92
C LYS A 336 -13.34 24.47 23.20
N ASN A 337 -13.80 24.26 24.43
CA ASN A 337 -14.53 23.05 24.77
C ASN A 337 -15.90 23.03 24.09
N LEU A 338 -16.12 22.02 23.25
CA LEU A 338 -17.38 21.69 22.63
C LEU A 338 -17.44 20.17 22.60
N GLU A 339 -17.90 19.58 23.70
CA GLU A 339 -18.11 18.15 23.80
C GLU A 339 -19.48 17.81 23.22
N ILE A 340 -19.53 16.77 22.39
CA ILE A 340 -20.77 16.19 21.89
C ILE A 340 -20.77 14.74 22.33
N ASP A 341 -21.70 14.42 23.23
CA ASP A 341 -21.76 13.12 23.90
C ASP A 341 -21.71 11.97 22.89
N ILE A 342 -20.85 11.01 23.21
CA ILE A 342 -20.69 9.79 22.43
C ILE A 342 -21.72 8.80 22.96
N GLU A 343 -22.89 8.72 22.32
CA GLU A 343 -23.86 7.68 22.64
C GLU A 343 -23.22 6.27 22.49
N GLU A 344 -23.66 5.33 23.33
CA GLU A 344 -23.32 3.91 23.17
C GLU A 344 -23.83 3.43 21.79
N GLY A 345 -22.92 2.95 20.95
CA GLY A 345 -23.26 2.53 19.59
C GLY A 345 -22.21 2.92 18.55
N GLU A 346 -22.63 3.21 17.32
CA GLU A 346 -21.75 3.63 16.23
C GLU A 346 -21.28 5.10 16.36
N VAL A 347 -20.28 5.50 15.57
CA VAL A 347 -19.83 6.90 15.54
C VAL A 347 -20.86 7.72 14.78
N ASN A 348 -21.35 8.81 15.39
CA ASN A 348 -22.18 9.77 14.67
C ASN A 348 -21.30 10.68 13.79
N TRP A 349 -21.07 10.27 12.54
CA TRP A 349 -20.25 11.03 11.59
C TRP A 349 -20.81 12.43 11.25
N ASN A 350 -22.10 12.67 11.50
CA ASN A 350 -22.74 13.95 11.22
C ASN A 350 -22.50 15.00 12.31
N GLU A 351 -22.22 14.56 13.54
CA GLU A 351 -22.10 15.41 14.72
C GLU A 351 -21.36 14.65 15.82
N PHE A 352 -20.05 14.81 15.89
CA PHE A 352 -19.16 14.18 16.86
C PHE A 352 -18.01 15.13 17.19
N ARG A 353 -17.68 15.25 18.49
CA ARG A 353 -16.50 15.99 18.93
C ARG A 353 -16.08 15.59 20.33
N LEU A 354 -14.81 15.24 20.48
CA LEU A 354 -14.20 15.02 21.78
C LEU A 354 -14.12 16.32 22.59
N SER A 355 -14.13 16.22 23.92
CA SER A 355 -13.91 17.36 24.79
C SER A 355 -12.50 17.94 24.61
N LEU A 356 -12.31 19.20 25.01
CA LEU A 356 -11.01 19.87 24.96
C LEU A 356 -9.95 19.08 25.73
N SER A 357 -10.28 18.59 26.93
CA SER A 357 -9.34 17.83 27.77
C SER A 357 -8.94 16.49 27.13
N GLN A 358 -9.89 15.79 26.50
CA GLN A 358 -9.61 14.57 25.74
C GLN A 358 -8.70 14.85 24.53
N MET A 359 -8.98 15.90 23.76
CA MET A 359 -8.13 16.30 22.63
C MET A 359 -6.72 16.70 23.08
N GLN A 360 -6.58 17.46 24.17
CA GLN A 360 -5.28 17.82 24.75
C GLN A 360 -4.49 16.57 25.19
N SER A 361 -5.17 15.63 25.86
CA SER A 361 -4.56 14.35 26.23
C SER A 361 -4.06 13.58 25.00
N LEU A 362 -4.86 13.52 23.93
CA LEU A 362 -4.49 12.85 22.69
C LEU A 362 -3.33 13.54 21.96
N ALA A 363 -3.32 14.87 21.93
CA ALA A 363 -2.26 15.64 21.27
C ALA A 363 -0.89 15.34 21.87
N ASN A 364 -0.79 15.13 23.19
CA ASN A 364 0.45 14.73 23.87
C ASN A 364 1.00 13.36 23.44
N HIS A 365 0.18 12.53 22.80
CA HIS A 365 0.53 11.20 22.29
C HIS A 365 0.46 11.11 20.77
N SER A 366 0.37 12.25 20.08
CA SER A 366 0.20 12.34 18.64
C SER A 366 1.31 13.18 18.03
N THR A 367 1.74 12.82 16.83
CA THR A 367 2.79 13.55 16.10
C THR A 367 2.26 14.26 14.85
N HIS A 368 1.05 13.92 14.40
CA HIS A 368 0.45 14.42 13.17
C HIS A 368 -1.03 14.77 13.36
N LEU A 369 -1.51 15.65 12.50
CA LEU A 369 -2.92 15.96 12.32
C LEU A 369 -3.30 15.75 10.85
N ARG A 370 -4.54 15.34 10.60
CA ARG A 370 -5.10 15.36 9.24
C ARG A 370 -6.55 15.81 9.22
N ALA A 371 -6.97 16.31 8.06
CA ALA A 371 -8.35 16.59 7.73
C ALA A 371 -8.77 15.77 6.51
N THR A 372 -9.96 15.17 6.55
CA THR A 372 -10.53 14.34 5.48
C THR A 372 -11.97 14.75 5.21
N CYS A 373 -12.45 14.46 4.00
CA CYS A 373 -13.85 14.61 3.63
C CYS A 373 -14.51 13.24 3.41
N ASN A 374 -15.78 13.10 3.82
CA ASN A 374 -16.60 11.91 3.56
C ASN A 374 -15.97 10.57 3.96
N PHE A 375 -15.12 10.54 5.00
CA PHE A 375 -14.36 9.35 5.36
C PHE A 375 -15.24 8.12 5.61
N SER A 376 -16.41 8.32 6.23
CA SER A 376 -17.33 7.25 6.58
C SER A 376 -17.99 6.56 5.39
N THR A 377 -18.13 7.25 4.25
CA THR A 377 -18.75 6.71 3.04
C THR A 377 -17.71 6.30 2.00
N ASP A 378 -16.65 7.09 1.88
CA ASP A 378 -15.71 7.00 0.76
C ASP A 378 -14.36 6.39 1.20
N GLY A 379 -14.15 6.19 2.50
CA GLY A 379 -12.86 5.84 3.07
C GLY A 379 -11.82 6.97 2.92
N LEU A 380 -10.54 6.64 3.01
CA LEU A 380 -9.47 7.63 2.84
C LEU A 380 -9.29 8.03 1.36
N GLN A 381 -9.71 9.26 1.06
CA GLN A 381 -9.43 9.95 -0.20
C GLN A 381 -8.35 11.00 0.00
N TYR A 382 -7.52 11.19 -1.03
CA TYR A 382 -6.45 12.20 -1.03
C TYR A 382 -6.81 13.45 -1.82
N THR A 383 -7.97 13.45 -2.50
CA THR A 383 -8.61 14.68 -2.97
C THR A 383 -9.31 15.30 -1.77
N ASP A 384 -9.15 16.61 -1.57
CA ASP A 384 -9.68 17.29 -0.38
C ASP A 384 -9.19 16.61 0.91
N TYR A 385 -7.87 16.65 1.07
CA TYR A 385 -7.14 16.08 2.19
C TYR A 385 -6.03 17.03 2.62
N ALA A 386 -5.80 17.15 3.92
CA ALA A 386 -4.63 17.85 4.44
C ALA A 386 -3.97 17.03 5.55
N ARG A 387 -2.64 16.93 5.56
CA ARG A 387 -1.84 16.34 6.64
C ARG A 387 -0.67 17.24 6.99
N ALA A 388 -0.44 17.40 8.29
CA ALA A 388 0.69 18.12 8.84
C ALA A 388 1.24 17.41 10.07
N LYS A 389 2.47 17.75 10.45
CA LYS A 389 2.99 17.47 11.77
C LYS A 389 2.28 18.35 12.79
N LEU A 390 2.00 17.81 13.98
CA LEU A 390 1.49 18.61 15.10
C LEU A 390 2.54 19.58 15.61
N ALA A 391 3.83 19.20 15.55
CA ALA A 391 4.92 20.11 15.84
C ALA A 391 4.90 21.29 14.86
N GLY A 392 4.81 22.52 15.41
CA GLY A 392 4.66 23.75 14.63
C GLY A 392 3.22 24.21 14.41
N HIS A 393 2.23 23.33 14.66
CA HIS A 393 0.81 23.68 14.67
C HIS A 393 0.34 23.71 16.12
N ASP A 394 0.34 24.89 16.75
CA ASP A 394 -0.33 25.06 18.04
C ASP A 394 -1.85 24.91 17.85
N ILE A 395 -2.33 23.67 17.81
CA ILE A 395 -3.69 23.34 17.43
C ILE A 395 -4.71 23.77 18.48
N PHE A 396 -4.30 24.26 19.66
CA PHE A 396 -5.20 24.82 20.67
C PHE A 396 -5.08 26.34 20.80
N GLY A 397 -4.06 26.94 20.18
CA GLY A 397 -3.83 28.38 20.18
C GLY A 397 -4.70 29.17 19.21
N ILE A 398 -4.44 30.48 19.21
CA ILE A 398 -5.12 31.50 18.41
C ILE A 398 -4.10 32.09 17.43
N TRP A 399 -4.31 31.87 16.13
CA TRP A 399 -3.40 32.37 15.09
C TRP A 399 -4.05 32.37 13.69
N ASN A 400 -3.48 33.17 12.80
CA ASN A 400 -3.83 33.27 11.38
C ASN A 400 -2.52 33.48 10.61
N THR A 401 -1.91 32.40 10.15
CA THR A 401 -0.58 32.43 9.53
C THR A 401 -0.38 31.24 8.58
N CYS A 402 0.64 31.32 7.75
CA CYS A 402 1.10 30.22 6.92
C CYS A 402 1.60 29.07 7.79
N GLN A 403 1.00 27.90 7.62
CA GLN A 403 1.36 26.69 8.35
C GLN A 403 1.93 25.63 7.41
N MET A 404 2.93 24.89 7.87
CA MET A 404 3.58 23.85 7.09
C MET A 404 2.72 22.58 7.01
N TYR A 405 2.47 22.08 5.79
CA TYR A 405 1.79 20.81 5.54
C TYR A 405 2.72 19.85 4.81
N GLU A 406 2.71 18.58 5.21
CA GLU A 406 3.41 17.52 4.46
C GLU A 406 2.71 17.27 3.12
N TYR A 407 1.38 17.34 3.14
CA TYR A 407 0.54 17.23 1.96
C TYR A 407 -0.76 18.00 2.17
N VAL A 408 -1.12 18.84 1.20
CA VAL A 408 -2.43 19.47 1.11
C VAL A 408 -2.97 19.25 -0.29
N ASN A 409 -4.25 18.94 -0.40
CA ASN A 409 -4.98 18.85 -1.65
C ASN A 409 -6.35 19.46 -1.44
N ILE A 410 -6.68 20.48 -2.22
CA ILE A 410 -7.98 21.13 -2.22
C ILE A 410 -8.45 21.21 -3.66
N ARG A 411 -9.58 20.54 -3.96
CA ARG A 411 -10.22 20.48 -5.28
C ARG A 411 -9.29 19.94 -6.37
N GLY A 412 -8.40 19.02 -6.02
CA GLY A 412 -7.42 18.43 -6.93
C GLY A 412 -6.14 19.23 -7.11
N ILE A 413 -6.05 20.44 -6.54
CA ILE A 413 -4.82 21.22 -6.51
C ILE A 413 -4.06 20.81 -5.25
N TYR A 414 -2.87 20.26 -5.46
CA TYR A 414 -2.09 19.69 -4.38
C TYR A 414 -0.71 20.30 -4.27
N CYS A 415 -0.13 20.17 -3.08
CA CYS A 415 1.18 20.65 -2.76
C CYS A 415 1.79 19.77 -1.65
N PHE A 416 3.11 19.57 -1.72
CA PHE A 416 3.89 18.76 -0.79
C PHE A 416 4.87 19.65 -0.05
N ASN A 417 5.06 19.41 1.25
CA ASN A 417 6.02 20.13 2.10
C ASN A 417 5.98 21.64 1.89
N CYS A 418 4.77 22.21 1.99
CA CYS A 418 4.56 23.60 1.70
C CYS A 418 3.61 24.25 2.68
N THR A 419 3.66 25.57 2.70
CA THR A 419 2.85 26.37 3.58
C THR A 419 1.48 26.71 2.98
N ALA A 420 0.44 26.66 3.80
CA ALA A 420 -0.90 27.14 3.45
C ALA A 420 -1.43 28.06 4.55
N LEU A 421 -2.19 29.09 4.17
CA LEU A 421 -2.76 30.03 5.13
C LEU A 421 -3.84 29.32 5.93
N THR A 422 -3.60 29.18 7.23
CA THR A 422 -4.50 28.50 8.13
C THR A 422 -4.88 29.42 9.27
N LYS A 423 -6.12 29.31 9.72
CA LYS A 423 -6.68 30.17 10.76
C LYS A 423 -7.43 29.36 11.79
N GLN A 424 -7.20 29.70 13.05
CA GLN A 424 -8.01 29.25 14.17
C GLN A 424 -8.04 30.31 15.28
N GLU A 425 -9.18 30.44 15.95
CA GLU A 425 -9.36 31.23 17.17
C GLU A 425 -10.35 30.50 18.09
N GLU A 426 -10.55 30.97 19.31
CA GLU A 426 -11.52 30.37 20.26
C GLU A 426 -12.92 30.18 19.63
N ASN A 427 -13.44 31.22 18.98
CA ASN A 427 -14.75 31.22 18.30
C ASN A 427 -14.64 31.10 16.77
N VAL A 428 -13.51 30.59 16.27
CA VAL A 428 -13.29 30.39 14.83
C VAL A 428 -12.59 29.05 14.62
N SER A 429 -13.32 28.12 14.04
CA SER A 429 -12.82 26.76 13.84
C SER A 429 -11.63 26.71 12.90
N TRP A 430 -10.73 25.76 13.13
CA TRP A 430 -9.59 25.50 12.26
C TRP A 430 -10.04 25.38 10.80
N HIS A 431 -9.39 26.11 9.90
CA HIS A 431 -9.66 26.02 8.46
C HIS A 431 -8.47 26.53 7.65
N ILE A 432 -8.34 25.99 6.43
CA ILE A 432 -7.40 26.49 5.43
C ILE A 432 -8.13 27.54 4.58
N ARG A 433 -7.50 28.68 4.35
CA ARG A 433 -7.99 29.78 3.51
C ARG A 433 -7.36 29.69 2.12
N SER A 434 -7.74 28.66 1.36
CA SER A 434 -7.14 28.31 0.07
C SER A 434 -7.05 29.48 -0.92
N TYR A 435 -8.10 30.31 -0.98
CA TYR A 435 -8.14 31.49 -1.86
C TYR A 435 -7.07 32.53 -1.52
N ASN A 436 -6.82 32.77 -0.23
CA ASN A 436 -5.92 33.83 0.23
C ASN A 436 -4.48 33.35 0.48
N SER A 437 -4.19 32.05 0.42
CA SER A 437 -2.87 31.51 0.74
C SER A 437 -1.74 32.20 -0.02
N ILE A 438 -1.86 32.33 -1.36
CA ILE A 438 -0.83 32.96 -2.18
C ILE A 438 -0.75 34.48 -1.99
N GLU A 439 -1.86 35.13 -1.62
CA GLU A 439 -1.92 36.58 -1.37
C GLU A 439 -1.25 36.97 -0.05
N GLU A 440 -1.25 36.05 0.92
CA GLU A 440 -0.56 36.19 2.21
C GLU A 440 0.84 35.53 2.19
N GLU A 441 1.42 35.37 1.00
CA GLU A 441 2.79 34.86 0.77
C GLU A 441 3.05 33.41 1.23
N CYS A 442 2.00 32.59 1.39
CA CYS A 442 2.18 31.14 1.54
C CYS A 442 2.43 30.47 0.19
N GLU A 443 3.08 29.31 0.19
CA GLU A 443 3.47 28.58 -1.03
C GLU A 443 2.30 27.89 -1.75
N PHE A 444 1.25 27.51 -1.02
CA PHE A 444 0.08 26.85 -1.61
C PHE A 444 -0.79 27.82 -2.41
N ASP A 445 -0.84 27.66 -3.74
CA ASP A 445 -1.78 28.37 -4.61
C ASP A 445 -3.08 27.58 -4.80
N GLY A 446 -4.05 27.86 -3.94
CA GLY A 446 -5.39 27.30 -4.03
C GLY A 446 -6.37 28.14 -4.86
N LYS A 447 -5.93 29.19 -5.57
CA LYS A 447 -6.83 30.18 -6.17
C LYS A 447 -7.57 29.66 -7.40
N LEU A 448 -6.95 28.76 -8.17
CA LEU A 448 -7.56 28.19 -9.37
C LEU A 448 -8.86 27.44 -9.01
N GLY A 449 -9.98 27.86 -9.59
CA GLY A 449 -11.32 27.32 -9.32
C GLY A 449 -11.89 27.65 -7.93
N ALA A 450 -11.23 28.50 -7.14
CA ALA A 450 -11.73 28.88 -5.82
C ALA A 450 -12.84 29.91 -5.90
N VAL A 451 -13.73 29.90 -4.90
CA VAL A 451 -14.64 31.03 -4.66
C VAL A 451 -13.96 32.10 -3.80
N PHE A 452 -14.41 33.35 -3.90
CA PHE A 452 -13.83 34.45 -3.13
C PHE A 452 -13.82 34.15 -1.63
N ARG A 453 -12.67 34.25 -0.95
CA ARG A 453 -12.51 33.94 0.48
C ARG A 453 -12.93 32.51 0.86
N GLU A 454 -12.73 31.54 -0.05
CA GLU A 454 -12.97 30.12 0.22
C GLU A 454 -12.23 29.65 1.48
N LYS A 455 -12.93 28.84 2.28
CA LYS A 455 -12.44 28.22 3.52
C LYS A 455 -12.73 26.73 3.44
N ASN A 456 -11.72 25.92 3.76
CA ASN A 456 -11.78 24.48 3.61
C ASN A 456 -11.58 23.79 4.96
N PHE A 457 -12.06 22.55 5.05
CA PHE A 457 -11.84 21.62 6.18
C PHE A 457 -12.39 22.02 7.55
N GLY A 458 -13.19 23.06 7.73
CA GLY A 458 -13.74 23.33 9.07
C GLY A 458 -14.79 24.41 9.11
N LYS A 459 -14.36 25.67 8.95
CA LYS A 459 -15.27 26.79 8.85
C LYS A 459 -15.75 26.95 7.41
N PHE A 460 -17.05 26.81 7.19
CA PHE A 460 -17.66 27.04 5.88
C PHE A 460 -18.54 28.28 5.92
N ASP A 461 -18.14 29.32 5.20
CA ASP A 461 -18.87 30.58 5.13
C ASP A 461 -20.07 30.45 4.19
N LYS A 462 -21.29 30.72 4.65
CA LYS A 462 -22.52 30.54 3.85
C LYS A 462 -22.44 31.27 2.50
N SER A 463 -21.71 32.37 2.42
CA SER A 463 -21.59 33.19 1.21
C SER A 463 -20.51 32.72 0.24
N PHE A 464 -19.57 31.87 0.70
CA PHE A 464 -18.34 31.54 0.00
C PHE A 464 -18.04 30.03 0.08
N VAL A 465 -19.05 29.21 -0.22
CA VAL A 465 -18.92 27.75 -0.26
C VAL A 465 -18.64 27.29 -1.68
N ASN A 466 -17.59 26.50 -1.83
CA ASN A 466 -17.29 25.82 -3.07
C ASN A 466 -17.90 24.41 -3.06
N ARG A 467 -18.70 24.09 -4.07
CA ARG A 467 -19.31 22.75 -4.19
C ARG A 467 -18.38 21.73 -4.82
N ASP A 468 -17.26 22.15 -5.41
CA ASP A 468 -16.24 21.23 -5.92
C ASP A 468 -15.36 20.65 -4.81
N HIS A 469 -15.40 21.24 -3.60
CA HIS A 469 -14.72 20.72 -2.41
C HIS A 469 -15.60 19.68 -1.70
N TYR A 470 -15.11 18.45 -1.55
CA TYR A 470 -15.89 17.28 -1.12
C TYR A 470 -16.55 17.45 0.24
N CYS A 471 -15.87 18.11 1.19
CA CYS A 471 -16.39 18.42 2.52
C CYS A 471 -17.62 19.35 2.49
N SER A 472 -17.84 20.04 1.37
CA SER A 472 -18.97 20.95 1.14
C SER A 472 -19.75 20.67 -0.14
N PHE A 473 -19.55 19.52 -0.78
CA PHE A 473 -20.23 19.14 -2.03
C PHE A 473 -21.76 19.06 -1.86
N SER A 474 -22.24 18.45 -0.78
CA SER A 474 -23.67 18.34 -0.45
C SER A 474 -23.94 18.71 1.00
N LEU A 475 -25.21 18.75 1.42
CA LEU A 475 -25.56 18.92 2.84
C LEU A 475 -25.13 17.72 3.71
N ALA A 476 -25.04 16.54 3.10
CA ALA A 476 -24.62 15.30 3.74
C ALA A 476 -23.10 15.12 3.76
N SER A 477 -22.35 15.93 3.01
CA SER A 477 -20.89 15.90 3.02
C SER A 477 -20.35 16.07 4.43
N THR A 478 -19.35 15.28 4.81
CA THR A 478 -18.77 15.34 6.16
C THR A 478 -17.32 15.77 6.13
N THR A 479 -16.89 16.39 7.23
CA THR A 479 -15.50 16.81 7.48
C THR A 479 -15.03 16.13 8.75
N GLN A 480 -13.92 15.41 8.69
CA GLN A 480 -13.29 14.79 9.86
C GLN A 480 -11.93 15.40 10.14
N HIS A 481 -11.62 15.54 11.42
CA HIS A 481 -10.28 15.88 11.89
C HIS A 481 -9.76 14.75 12.77
N TRP A 482 -8.46 14.53 12.66
CA TRP A 482 -7.80 13.39 13.28
C TRP A 482 -6.49 13.84 13.90
N PHE A 483 -6.15 13.22 15.03
CA PHE A 483 -4.78 13.15 15.50
C PHE A 483 -4.22 11.77 15.18
N GLY A 484 -2.92 11.69 14.91
CA GLY A 484 -2.28 10.43 14.64
C GLY A 484 -0.82 10.44 15.00
N ALA A 485 -0.27 9.25 15.10
CA ALA A 485 1.15 9.06 15.26
C ALA A 485 1.62 7.99 14.30
N LYS A 486 2.88 8.10 13.87
CA LYS A 486 3.53 6.99 13.20
C LYS A 486 3.67 5.85 14.20
N CYS A 487 3.42 4.63 13.77
CA CYS A 487 3.56 3.47 14.64
C CYS A 487 5.01 3.29 15.15
N ASP A 488 5.98 3.90 14.47
CA ASP A 488 7.43 3.85 14.73
C ASP A 488 7.98 4.93 15.67
N ASP A 489 7.18 5.94 16.07
CA ASP A 489 7.67 6.98 17.02
C ASP A 489 7.84 6.46 18.47
#